data_AF-A0A8X6VZ65-F1
#
_entry.id   AF-A0A8X6VZ65-F1
#
_cell.length_a   1.000
_cell.length_b   1.000
_cell.length_c   1.000
_cell.angle_alpha   90.00
_cell.angle_beta   90.00
_cell.angle_gamma   90.00
#
_symmetry.space_group_name_H-M   'P 1'
#
loop_
_entity.id
_entity.type
_entity.pdbx_description
1 polymer ?
#
loop_
_entity_poly.entity_id
_entity_poly.type
_entity_poly.pdbx_seq_one_letter_code
_entity_poly.pdbx_strand_id
1 'polypeptide(L)'
;MRKHGFIDFNGDTPTPFSCITPIDSFNHVEFREELLTSTPKHSSHPELLRQLALEVINDIPDQALIVYTDGSRSDTGRAGSGVFSNTPGNDVKISIRNPDHCSVFRSELIAISGALDHALNSYKDNIWTLTDSRSSIQYLIN
;
A
#
# COMPACT_ATOMS: atom_id res chain seq x y z
N MET A 1 -17.67 -13.09 -21.63
CA MET A 1 -18.41 -13.12 -20.35
C MET A 1 -17.39 -13.31 -19.23
N ARG A 2 -16.84 -12.23 -18.66
CA ARG A 2 -15.81 -12.30 -17.60
C ARG A 2 -16.51 -12.19 -16.25
N LYS A 3 -16.48 -13.26 -15.45
CA LYS A 3 -16.96 -13.25 -14.08
C LYS A 3 -15.91 -12.54 -13.23
N HIS A 4 -16.16 -11.29 -12.87
CA HIS A 4 -15.44 -10.62 -11.79
C HIS A 4 -16.08 -11.06 -10.48
N GLY A 5 -15.41 -11.94 -9.74
CA GLY A 5 -15.78 -12.24 -8.36
C GLY A 5 -15.42 -11.05 -7.49
N PHE A 6 -16.43 -10.43 -6.89
CA PHE A 6 -16.30 -9.46 -5.81
C PHE A 6 -16.49 -10.26 -4.52
N ILE A 7 -15.47 -10.36 -3.67
CA ILE A 7 -15.64 -10.91 -2.33
C ILE A 7 -16.11 -9.74 -1.46
N ASP A 8 -17.40 -9.74 -1.15
CA ASP A 8 -18.03 -8.81 -0.24
C ASP A 8 -17.75 -9.27 1.20
N PHE A 9 -16.89 -8.55 1.93
CA PHE A 9 -16.73 -8.74 3.37
C PHE A 9 -17.85 -8.01 4.12
N ASN A 10 -19.11 -8.36 3.83
CA ASN A 10 -20.24 -8.06 4.69
C ASN A 10 -20.58 -9.33 5.47
N GLY A 11 -20.02 -9.51 6.67
CA GLY A 11 -20.39 -10.68 7.47
C GLY A 11 -19.69 -10.86 8.82
N ASP A 12 -18.40 -10.56 8.92
CA ASP A 12 -17.67 -10.82 10.16
C ASP A 12 -17.17 -9.51 10.76
N THR A 13 -17.50 -9.31 12.04
CA THR A 13 -16.93 -8.27 12.89
C THR A 13 -15.43 -8.19 12.63
N PRO A 14 -14.87 -7.01 12.30
CA PRO A 14 -13.43 -6.90 12.16
C PRO A 14 -12.86 -7.34 13.50
N THR A 15 -12.10 -8.44 13.48
CA THR A 15 -11.14 -8.68 14.55
C THR A 15 -10.42 -7.34 14.74
N PRO A 16 -10.34 -6.82 15.97
CA PRO A 16 -9.65 -5.55 16.16
C PRO A 16 -8.27 -5.76 15.57
N PHE A 17 -7.96 -5.02 14.50
CA PHE A 17 -6.62 -4.96 13.93
C PHE A 17 -5.72 -4.75 15.14
N SER A 18 -5.06 -5.82 15.57
CA SER A 18 -4.17 -5.77 16.70
C SER A 18 -3.18 -4.70 16.30
N CYS A 19 -3.20 -3.62 17.07
CA CYS A 19 -2.27 -2.51 16.98
C CYS A 19 -0.92 -3.08 16.55
N ILE A 20 -0.45 -2.69 15.35
CA ILE A 20 0.89 -3.01 14.90
C ILE A 20 1.80 -2.43 15.99
N THR A 21 2.30 -3.31 16.85
CA THR A 21 3.21 -2.90 17.91
C THR A 21 4.49 -2.43 17.24
N PRO A 22 5.07 -1.29 17.65
CA PRO A 22 6.26 -0.79 17.01
C PRO A 22 7.41 -1.79 17.15
N ILE A 23 8.14 -1.96 16.06
CA ILE A 23 9.60 -2.10 16.00
C ILE A 23 10.22 -3.52 15.98
N ASP A 24 9.66 -4.57 16.59
CA ASP A 24 10.39 -5.87 16.61
C ASP A 24 10.16 -6.76 15.37
N SER A 25 9.13 -6.52 14.56
CA SER A 25 8.76 -7.36 13.40
C SER A 25 9.35 -6.90 12.05
N PHE A 26 10.08 -5.78 12.00
CA PHE A 26 10.58 -5.17 10.76
C PHE A 26 12.10 -5.33 10.55
N ASN A 27 12.78 -6.24 11.26
CA ASN A 27 14.23 -6.45 11.16
C ASN A 27 14.76 -6.78 9.74
N HIS A 28 13.87 -7.05 8.79
CA HIS A 28 14.20 -7.35 7.38
C HIS A 28 13.51 -6.41 6.38
N VAL A 29 12.89 -5.31 6.83
CA VAL A 29 12.24 -4.34 5.94
C VAL A 29 13.16 -3.14 5.74
N GLU A 30 13.58 -2.96 4.49
CA GLU A 30 14.32 -1.78 4.04
C GLU A 30 13.33 -0.71 3.58
N PHE A 31 13.44 0.51 4.14
CA PHE A 31 12.69 1.66 3.66
C PHE A 31 13.51 2.42 2.63
N ARG A 32 12.99 2.52 1.40
CA ARG A 32 13.61 3.29 0.31
C ARG A 32 12.87 4.61 0.12
N GLU A 33 13.61 5.71 0.26
CA GLU A 33 13.12 7.07 0.15
C GLU A 33 13.53 7.76 -1.17
N GLU A 34 13.85 6.99 -2.20
CA GLU A 34 14.54 7.46 -3.42
C GLU A 34 13.80 8.61 -4.15
N LEU A 35 12.47 8.72 -3.99
CA LEU A 35 11.65 9.80 -4.56
C LEU A 35 11.48 11.03 -3.63
N LEU A 36 11.96 10.98 -2.39
CA LEU A 36 11.69 12.02 -1.37
C LEU A 36 12.59 13.25 -1.46
N THR A 37 13.75 13.15 -2.13
CA THR A 37 14.83 14.16 -2.02
C THR A 37 14.85 15.21 -3.13
N SER A 38 14.17 15.03 -4.27
CA SER A 38 14.39 15.87 -5.45
C SER A 38 13.23 16.79 -5.87
N THR A 39 11.98 16.54 -5.47
CA THR A 39 10.84 17.23 -6.12
C THR A 39 9.61 17.38 -5.23
N PRO A 40 9.17 18.61 -4.86
CA PRO A 40 7.86 18.82 -4.24
C PRO A 40 6.73 18.44 -5.20
N LYS A 41 5.81 17.56 -4.79
CA LYS A 41 4.67 17.06 -5.61
C LYS A 41 3.84 18.20 -6.23
N HIS A 42 3.79 19.36 -5.56
CA HIS A 42 3.06 20.55 -6.01
C HIS A 42 3.80 21.45 -7.01
N SER A 43 5.12 21.33 -7.13
CA SER A 43 5.95 22.18 -7.99
C SER A 43 6.57 21.44 -9.17
N SER A 44 6.24 20.17 -9.32
CA SER A 44 6.88 19.26 -10.28
C SER A 44 5.93 18.92 -11.40
N HIS A 45 6.44 18.79 -12.63
CA HIS A 45 5.64 18.33 -13.75
C HIS A 45 5.18 16.87 -13.50
N PRO A 46 3.88 16.55 -13.59
CA PRO A 46 3.38 15.19 -13.33
C PRO A 46 4.06 14.11 -14.17
N GLU A 47 4.49 14.47 -15.38
CA GLU A 47 5.22 13.58 -16.29
C GLU A 47 6.61 13.20 -15.75
N LEU A 48 7.32 14.14 -15.13
CA LEU A 48 8.62 13.88 -14.52
C LEU A 48 8.48 12.96 -13.30
N LEU A 49 7.51 13.22 -12.43
CA LEU A 49 7.22 12.36 -11.28
C LEU A 49 6.85 10.94 -11.72
N ARG A 50 6.04 10.83 -12.78
CA ARG A 50 5.69 9.54 -13.37
C ARG A 50 6.93 8.84 -13.92
N GLN A 51 7.83 9.55 -14.58
CA GLN A 51 9.04 8.96 -15.14
C GLN A 51 9.99 8.45 -14.04
N LEU A 52 10.20 9.23 -12.97
CA LEU A 52 11.02 8.79 -11.83
C LEU A 52 10.41 7.57 -11.13
N ALA A 53 9.07 7.55 -10.96
CA ALA A 53 8.40 6.38 -10.39
C ALA A 53 8.56 5.13 -11.28
N LEU A 54 8.47 5.29 -12.60
CA LEU A 54 8.67 4.19 -13.54
C LEU A 54 10.12 3.67 -13.55
N GLU A 55 11.11 4.55 -13.37
CA GLU A 55 12.51 4.15 -13.25
C GLU A 55 12.71 3.21 -12.05
N VAL A 56 12.20 3.59 -10.87
CA VAL A 56 12.24 2.74 -9.67
C VAL A 56 11.48 1.43 -9.89
N ILE A 57 10.29 1.46 -10.49
CA ILE A 57 9.48 0.26 -10.74
C ILE A 57 10.18 -0.70 -11.72
N ASN A 58 10.86 -0.18 -12.73
CA ASN A 58 11.57 -0.99 -13.74
C ASN A 58 12.86 -1.63 -13.19
N ASP A 59 13.44 -1.09 -12.12
CA ASP A 59 14.61 -1.66 -11.44
C ASP A 59 14.24 -2.80 -10.47
N ILE A 60 12.95 -3.00 -10.19
CA ILE A 60 12.48 -4.11 -9.34
C ILE A 60 12.68 -5.45 -10.09
N PRO A 61 13.26 -6.48 -9.46
CA PRO A 61 13.45 -7.79 -10.12
C PRO A 61 12.15 -8.42 -10.59
N ASP A 62 12.14 -9.02 -11.79
CA ASP A 62 10.95 -9.64 -12.41
C ASP A 62 10.25 -10.69 -11.53
N GLN A 63 11.02 -11.40 -10.68
CA GLN A 63 10.49 -12.42 -9.78
C GLN A 63 9.92 -11.87 -8.46
N ALA A 64 10.05 -10.56 -8.22
CA ALA A 64 9.59 -9.92 -7.00
C ALA A 64 8.06 -9.80 -6.97
N LEU A 65 7.48 -9.94 -5.79
CA LEU A 65 6.08 -9.55 -5.60
C LEU A 65 6.00 -8.03 -5.47
N ILE A 66 5.32 -7.38 -6.40
CA ILE A 66 5.04 -5.94 -6.31
C ILE A 66 3.62 -5.74 -5.77
N VAL A 67 3.53 -5.00 -4.67
CA VAL A 67 2.29 -4.65 -3.99
C VAL A 67 2.16 -3.13 -3.94
N TYR A 68 1.03 -2.61 -4.40
CA TYR A 68 0.68 -1.19 -4.42
C TYR A 68 -0.36 -0.91 -3.34
N THR A 69 -0.22 0.23 -2.66
CA THR A 69 -1.14 0.65 -1.61
C THR A 69 -1.70 2.05 -1.89
N ASP A 70 -2.96 2.26 -1.52
CA ASP A 70 -3.60 3.58 -1.58
C ASP A 70 -4.58 3.76 -0.42
N GLY A 71 -4.56 4.93 0.22
CA GLY A 71 -5.46 5.32 1.28
C GLY A 71 -6.33 6.49 0.83
N SER A 72 -7.65 6.32 0.82
CA SER A 72 -8.56 7.36 0.35
C SER A 72 -9.58 7.77 1.41
N ARG A 73 -10.10 8.99 1.22
CA ARG A 73 -11.22 9.56 1.97
C ARG A 73 -12.08 10.40 1.05
N SER A 74 -13.39 10.21 1.09
CA SER A 74 -14.37 11.05 0.40
C SER A 74 -14.70 12.32 1.20
N ASP A 75 -15.30 13.29 0.53
CA ASP A 75 -15.78 14.53 1.17
C ASP A 75 -16.88 14.28 2.22
N THR A 76 -17.62 13.18 2.07
CA THR A 76 -18.64 12.74 3.03
C THR A 76 -18.05 12.03 4.26
N GLY A 77 -16.72 11.96 4.37
CA GLY A 77 -16.04 11.31 5.49
C GLY A 77 -15.90 9.79 5.35
N ARG A 78 -16.41 9.18 4.28
CA ARG A 78 -16.20 7.75 4.04
C ARG A 78 -14.73 7.53 3.70
N ALA A 79 -14.09 6.55 4.34
CA ALA A 79 -12.69 6.25 4.11
C ALA A 79 -12.49 4.79 3.71
N GLY A 80 -11.40 4.50 3.02
CA GLY A 80 -11.04 3.15 2.64
C GLY A 80 -9.56 3.04 2.31
N SER A 81 -9.09 1.80 2.31
CA SER A 81 -7.72 1.43 1.99
C SER A 81 -7.73 0.36 0.91
N GLY A 82 -6.85 0.50 -0.06
CA GLY A 82 -6.71 -0.40 -1.20
C GLY A 82 -5.33 -1.05 -1.22
N VAL A 83 -5.30 -2.33 -1.58
CA VAL A 83 -4.07 -3.06 -1.89
C VAL A 83 -4.26 -3.71 -3.25
N PHE A 84 -3.25 -3.59 -4.10
CA PHE A 84 -3.21 -4.24 -5.40
C PHE A 84 -1.88 -4.97 -5.56
N SER A 85 -1.90 -6.22 -5.98
CA SER A 85 -0.69 -6.92 -6.42
C SER A 85 -0.94 -7.59 -7.76
N ASN A 86 0.05 -7.50 -8.64
CA ASN A 86 0.04 -8.20 -9.91
C ASN A 86 0.86 -9.47 -9.73
N THR A 87 0.22 -10.64 -9.83
CA THR A 87 0.93 -11.92 -9.83
C THR A 87 0.63 -12.66 -11.14
N PRO A 88 1.61 -13.41 -11.69
CA PRO A 88 1.40 -14.17 -12.92
C PRO A 88 0.20 -15.11 -12.80
N GLY A 89 -0.87 -14.79 -13.53
CA GLY A 89 -2.09 -15.60 -13.57
C GLY A 89 -3.24 -15.13 -12.67
N ASN A 90 -3.01 -14.24 -11.70
CA ASN A 90 -4.10 -13.63 -10.94
C ASN A 90 -3.72 -12.28 -10.30
N ASP A 91 -4.48 -11.25 -10.62
CA ASP A 91 -4.40 -9.97 -9.91
C ASP A 91 -5.09 -10.12 -8.55
N VAL A 92 -4.44 -9.62 -7.48
CA VAL A 92 -5.07 -9.53 -6.16
C VAL A 92 -5.48 -8.09 -5.90
N LYS A 93 -6.74 -7.91 -5.49
CA LYS A 93 -7.31 -6.61 -5.11
C LYS A 93 -7.96 -6.76 -3.74
N ILE A 94 -7.46 -6.04 -2.75
CA ILE A 94 -8.03 -5.99 -1.40
C ILE A 94 -8.58 -4.59 -1.19
N SER A 95 -9.81 -4.51 -0.70
CA SER A 95 -10.48 -3.25 -0.36
C SER A 95 -10.94 -3.32 1.09
N ILE A 96 -10.43 -2.43 1.91
CA ILE A 96 -10.69 -2.38 3.35
C ILE A 96 -11.56 -1.16 3.63
N ARG A 97 -12.70 -1.38 4.26
CA ARG A 97 -13.56 -0.29 4.74
C ARG A 97 -13.02 0.23 6.06
N ASN A 98 -12.66 1.51 6.07
CA ASN A 98 -12.24 2.18 7.30
C ASN A 98 -13.44 2.81 8.01
N PRO A 99 -13.33 3.06 9.34
CA PRO A 99 -14.31 3.86 10.04
C PRO A 99 -14.51 5.23 9.36
N ASP A 100 -15.73 5.76 9.46
CA ASP A 100 -16.01 7.08 8.93
C ASP A 100 -15.17 8.15 9.65
N HIS A 101 -14.82 9.19 8.90
CA HIS A 101 -13.93 10.29 9.30
C HIS A 101 -12.49 9.88 9.62
N CYS A 102 -12.07 8.67 9.25
CA CYS A 102 -10.66 8.28 9.23
C CYS A 102 -9.83 9.22 8.35
N SER A 103 -8.63 9.61 8.81
CA SER A 103 -7.74 10.44 8.02
C SER A 103 -7.16 9.65 6.84
N VAL A 104 -6.79 10.37 5.77
CA VAL A 104 -6.04 9.77 4.64
C VAL A 104 -4.78 9.08 5.16
N PHE A 105 -4.01 9.75 6.02
CA PHE A 105 -2.83 9.17 6.66
C PHE A 105 -3.09 7.81 7.34
N ARG A 106 -4.19 7.67 8.10
CA ARG A 106 -4.53 6.40 8.73
C ARG A 106 -4.99 5.36 7.70
N SER A 107 -5.72 5.78 6.67
CA SER A 107 -6.06 4.88 5.56
C SER A 107 -4.80 4.35 4.85
N GLU A 108 -3.78 5.17 4.67
CA GLU A 108 -2.50 4.76 4.07
C GLU A 108 -1.79 3.72 4.95
N LEU A 109 -1.72 3.95 6.27
CA LEU A 109 -1.12 2.97 7.19
C LEU A 109 -1.88 1.64 7.19
N ILE A 110 -3.22 1.67 7.12
CA ILE A 110 -4.04 0.46 7.01
C ILE A 110 -3.78 -0.25 5.67
N ALA A 111 -3.59 0.50 4.58
CA ALA A 111 -3.25 -0.08 3.27
C ALA A 111 -1.88 -0.78 3.31
N ILE A 112 -0.87 -0.15 3.91
CA ILE A 112 0.46 -0.75 4.12
C ILE A 112 0.38 -2.01 4.98
N SER A 113 -0.38 -1.98 6.08
CA SER A 113 -0.61 -3.16 6.90
C SER A 113 -1.23 -4.30 6.09
N GLY A 114 -2.29 -4.02 5.33
CA GLY A 114 -2.95 -5.03 4.49
C GLY A 114 -2.04 -5.59 3.39
N ALA A 115 -1.12 -4.76 2.86
CA ALA A 115 -0.11 -5.21 1.90
C ALA A 115 0.90 -6.16 2.53
N LEU A 116 1.39 -5.84 3.73
CA LEU A 116 2.31 -6.71 4.47
C LEU A 116 1.65 -8.04 4.83
N ASP A 117 0.41 -8.01 5.34
CA ASP A 117 -0.36 -9.21 5.65
C ASP A 117 -0.57 -10.09 4.41
N HIS A 118 -0.91 -9.47 3.26
CA HIS A 118 -1.04 -10.19 2.01
C HIS A 118 0.29 -10.82 1.56
N ALA A 119 1.36 -10.04 1.60
CA ALA A 119 2.65 -10.45 1.09
C ALA A 119 3.29 -11.55 1.94
N LEU A 120 3.29 -11.42 3.27
CA LEU A 120 3.85 -12.41 4.20
C LEU A 120 3.12 -13.76 4.15
N ASN A 121 1.83 -13.76 3.82
CA ASN A 121 1.05 -14.99 3.69
C ASN A 121 1.20 -15.66 2.31
N SER A 122 1.62 -14.93 1.27
CA SER A 122 1.56 -15.38 -0.12
C SER A 122 2.93 -15.60 -0.76
N TYR A 123 3.95 -14.85 -0.36
CA TYR A 123 5.28 -14.85 -0.96
C TYR A 123 6.35 -14.86 0.14
N LYS A 124 7.41 -15.64 -0.06
CA LYS A 124 8.47 -15.81 0.96
C LYS A 124 9.74 -15.03 0.67
N ASP A 125 9.99 -14.69 -0.60
CA ASP A 125 11.25 -14.08 -1.01
C ASP A 125 10.98 -12.86 -1.92
N ASN A 126 11.61 -11.74 -1.58
CA ASN A 126 11.65 -10.48 -2.34
C ASN A 126 10.28 -9.81 -2.61
N ILE A 127 9.78 -9.08 -1.62
CA ILE A 127 8.52 -8.33 -1.67
C ILE A 127 8.82 -6.83 -1.74
N TRP A 128 8.14 -6.13 -2.64
CA TRP A 128 8.21 -4.68 -2.81
C TRP A 128 6.84 -4.06 -2.58
N THR A 129 6.70 -3.27 -1.52
CA THR A 129 5.48 -2.51 -1.23
C THR A 129 5.67 -1.05 -1.63
N LEU A 130 4.85 -0.56 -2.55
CA LEU A 130 4.91 0.78 -3.12
C LEU A 130 3.76 1.63 -2.59
N THR A 131 4.10 2.73 -1.93
CA THR A 131 3.17 3.73 -1.40
C THR A 131 3.60 5.13 -1.85
N ASP A 132 2.64 6.01 -2.16
CA ASP A 132 2.92 7.42 -2.44
C ASP A 132 2.77 8.30 -1.18
N SER A 133 2.46 7.70 -0.03
CA SER A 133 2.33 8.39 1.25
C SER A 133 3.69 8.57 1.92
N ARG A 134 4.35 9.68 1.58
CA ARG A 134 5.56 10.15 2.28
C ARG A 134 5.36 10.20 3.79
N SER A 135 4.20 10.68 4.25
CA SER A 135 3.88 10.75 5.68
C SER A 135 3.90 9.38 6.35
N SER A 136 3.41 8.34 5.67
CA SER A 136 3.40 6.98 6.21
C SER A 136 4.81 6.40 6.31
N ILE A 137 5.63 6.57 5.28
CA ILE A 137 7.04 6.15 5.31
C ILE A 137 7.79 6.84 6.44
N GLN A 138 7.65 8.17 6.54
CA GLN A 138 8.32 8.93 7.59
C GLN A 138 7.85 8.54 9.00
N TYR A 139 6.59 8.14 9.16
CA TYR A 139 6.09 7.60 10.44
C TYR A 139 6.64 6.21 10.76
N LEU A 140 6.85 5.35 9.77
CA LEU A 140 7.35 3.99 9.98
C LEU A 140 8.86 3.92 10.24
N ILE A 141 9.61 4.93 9.78
CA ILE A 141 11.06 5.02 9.98
C ILE A 141 11.44 5.59 11.37
N ASN A 142 10.60 6.47 11.92
CA ASN A 142 10.86 7.18 13.20
C ASN A 142 10.21 6.48 14.40
#